data_AF-A0A2V5PX44-F1
#
_entry.id   AF-A0A2V5PX44-F1
#
_cell.length_a   1.000
_cell.length_b   1.000
_cell.length_c   1.000
_cell.angle_alpha   90.00
_cell.angle_beta   90.00
_cell.angle_gamma   90.00
#
_symmetry.space_group_name_H-M   'P 1'
#
loop_
_entity.id
_entity.type
_entity.pdbx_description
1 polymer ?
#
loop_
_entity_poly.entity_id
_entity_poly.type
_entity_poly.pdbx_seq_one_letter_code
_entity_poly.pdbx_strand_id
1 'polypeptide(L)'
;MSSTSAPAEKTVPTNDIIFSCSHCSTSFVVDSAAAGRTWNCQKCGNPTTVPHPTLDAATENAGKISDLQNQLKENESQRTEITGYINQHSIQLHRWQLRLQTLKERQEKLETEMAALKGSNAQ
;
A
#
# COMPACT_ATOMS: atom_id res chain seq x y z
N MET A 1 36.46 -24.25 42.73
CA MET A 1 36.41 -25.21 41.59
C MET A 1 34.92 -25.39 41.32
N SER A 2 34.30 -24.95 40.22
CA SER A 2 34.79 -24.79 38.85
C SER A 2 33.99 -23.72 38.13
N SER A 3 34.69 -22.91 37.34
CA SER A 3 34.14 -22.00 36.33
C SER A 3 33.59 -22.81 35.15
N THR A 4 32.45 -22.43 34.58
CA THR A 4 32.17 -22.71 33.16
C THR A 4 31.33 -21.57 32.58
N SER A 5 32.00 -20.80 31.74
CA SER A 5 31.54 -19.65 30.96
C SER A 5 30.68 -20.09 29.77
N ALA A 6 29.55 -19.42 29.59
CA ALA A 6 28.70 -19.51 28.40
C ALA A 6 29.39 -18.89 27.17
N PRO A 7 29.25 -19.48 25.96
CA PRO A 7 29.87 -18.94 24.74
C PRO A 7 29.24 -17.61 24.33
N ALA A 8 30.12 -16.66 24.02
CA ALA A 8 29.83 -15.31 23.56
C ALA A 8 28.90 -15.30 22.33
N GLU A 9 27.76 -14.66 22.53
CA GLU A 9 26.86 -14.17 21.50
C GLU A 9 27.62 -13.12 20.67
N LYS A 10 28.05 -13.52 19.46
CA LYS A 10 28.65 -12.59 18.51
C LYS A 10 27.57 -11.62 18.03
N THR A 11 27.64 -10.39 18.52
CA THR A 11 26.92 -9.24 18.02
C THR A 11 27.13 -9.13 16.51
N VAL A 12 26.05 -9.33 15.76
CA VAL A 12 25.98 -9.17 14.30
C VAL A 12 26.29 -7.70 13.97
N PRO A 13 27.39 -7.39 13.27
CA PRO A 13 27.58 -6.05 12.76
C PRO A 13 26.53 -5.79 11.67
N THR A 14 25.82 -4.68 11.78
CA THR A 14 24.67 -4.24 10.98
C THR A 14 24.98 -3.96 9.49
N ASN A 15 26.13 -4.45 8.98
CA ASN A 15 26.70 -4.11 7.68
C ASN A 15 27.14 -5.37 6.89
N ASP A 16 26.40 -6.46 6.99
CA ASP A 16 26.66 -7.65 6.18
C ASP A 16 26.01 -7.53 4.79
N ILE A 17 26.76 -7.86 3.73
CA ILE A 17 26.27 -7.98 2.35
C ILE A 17 25.86 -9.43 2.11
N ILE A 18 24.58 -9.63 1.80
CA ILE A 18 24.03 -10.91 1.34
C ILE A 18 23.98 -10.91 -0.17
N PHE A 19 24.65 -11.86 -0.81
CA PHE A 19 24.66 -11.99 -2.27
C PHE A 19 24.74 -13.45 -2.70
N SER A 20 24.33 -13.73 -3.93
CA SER A 20 24.34 -15.09 -4.50
C SER A 20 25.48 -15.25 -5.51
N CYS A 21 26.13 -16.42 -5.53
CA CYS A 21 27.12 -16.75 -6.55
C CYS A 21 26.49 -16.75 -7.95
N SER A 22 27.17 -16.12 -8.91
CA SER A 22 26.74 -16.04 -10.32
C SER A 22 26.72 -17.40 -11.04
N HIS A 23 27.43 -18.41 -10.53
CA HIS A 23 27.58 -19.72 -11.18
C HIS A 23 26.73 -20.83 -10.56
N CYS A 24 26.58 -20.86 -9.24
CA CYS A 24 25.85 -21.92 -8.53
C CYS A 24 24.70 -21.42 -7.66
N SER A 25 24.43 -20.11 -7.68
CA SER A 25 23.34 -19.44 -6.97
C SER A 25 23.31 -19.68 -5.45
N THR A 26 24.42 -20.16 -4.88
CA THR A 26 24.57 -20.30 -3.42
C THR A 26 24.65 -18.91 -2.79
N SER A 27 23.85 -18.68 -1.75
CA SER A 27 23.84 -17.42 -1.00
C SER A 27 24.99 -17.38 0.01
N PHE A 28 25.65 -16.22 0.11
CA PHE A 28 26.75 -15.94 1.02
C PHE A 28 26.48 -14.64 1.78
N VAL A 29 26.94 -14.60 3.03
CA VAL A 29 26.90 -13.42 3.89
C VAL A 29 28.35 -13.03 4.16
N VAL A 30 28.73 -11.81 3.80
CA VAL A 30 30.09 -11.29 3.98
C VAL A 30 30.03 -9.89 4.58
N ASP A 31 31.08 -9.49 5.29
CA ASP A 31 31.18 -8.11 5.79
C ASP A 31 31.21 -7.11 4.61
N SER A 32 30.57 -5.95 4.78
CA SER A 32 30.61 -4.85 3.81
C SER A 32 32.01 -4.44 3.35
N ALA A 33 33.05 -4.62 4.17
CA ALA A 33 34.45 -4.36 3.81
C ALA A 33 34.97 -5.27 2.68
N ALA A 34 34.27 -6.36 2.38
CA ALA A 34 34.55 -7.25 1.26
C ALA A 34 33.87 -6.82 -0.05
N ALA A 35 33.08 -5.73 -0.07
CA ALA A 35 32.45 -5.19 -1.28
C ALA A 35 33.48 -4.96 -2.40
N GLY A 36 33.14 -5.38 -3.63
CA GLY A 36 34.02 -5.26 -4.79
C GLY A 36 35.20 -6.25 -4.84
N ARG A 37 35.44 -7.03 -3.77
CA ARG A 37 36.45 -8.11 -3.81
C ARG A 37 35.92 -9.31 -4.58
N THR A 38 36.83 -9.97 -5.30
CA THR A 38 36.56 -11.24 -5.99
C THR A 38 37.22 -12.37 -5.25
N TRP A 39 36.48 -13.46 -5.04
CA TRP A 39 36.94 -14.64 -4.31
C TRP A 39 36.39 -15.90 -4.96
N ASN A 40 37.04 -17.05 -4.73
CA ASN A 40 36.58 -18.32 -5.28
C ASN A 40 35.43 -18.87 -4.44
N CYS A 41 34.32 -19.22 -5.09
CA CYS A 41 33.15 -19.77 -4.43
C CYS A 41 33.49 -21.12 -3.76
N GLN A 42 33.15 -21.27 -2.47
CA GLN A 42 33.38 -22.50 -1.70
C GLN A 42 32.54 -23.70 -2.16
N LYS A 43 31.54 -23.49 -3.05
CA LYS A 43 30.68 -24.57 -3.57
C LYS A 43 31.06 -25.01 -4.97
N CYS A 44 31.32 -24.08 -5.88
CA CYS A 44 31.58 -24.40 -7.29
C CYS A 44 33.02 -24.11 -7.75
N GLY A 45 33.84 -23.46 -6.92
CA GLY A 45 35.23 -23.12 -7.23
C GLY A 45 35.41 -21.92 -8.17
N ASN A 46 34.35 -21.43 -8.82
CA ASN A 46 34.42 -20.30 -9.75
C ASN A 46 34.59 -18.94 -9.04
N PRO A 47 35.28 -17.98 -9.66
CA PRO A 47 35.43 -16.63 -9.11
C PRO A 47 34.08 -15.93 -9.04
N THR A 48 33.76 -15.38 -7.87
CA THR A 48 32.53 -14.62 -7.59
C THR A 48 32.91 -13.27 -6.99
N THR A 49 32.32 -12.20 -7.51
CA THR A 49 32.55 -10.83 -7.03
C THR A 49 31.44 -10.41 -6.08
N VAL A 50 31.80 -9.83 -4.94
CA VAL A 50 30.84 -9.25 -3.98
C VAL A 50 30.29 -7.95 -4.58
N PRO A 51 28.95 -7.79 -4.69
CA PRO A 51 28.36 -6.55 -5.20
C PRO A 51 28.75 -5.36 -4.32
N HIS A 52 29.18 -4.26 -4.95
CA HIS A 52 29.37 -2.99 -4.27
C HIS A 52 28.08 -2.17 -4.43
N PRO A 53 27.40 -1.75 -3.35
CA PRO A 53 26.35 -0.75 -3.47
C PRO A 53 27.03 0.54 -3.96
N THR A 54 26.85 0.91 -5.22
CA THR A 54 27.46 2.11 -5.79
C THR A 54 26.74 3.35 -5.28
N LEU A 55 27.46 4.47 -5.14
CA LEU A 55 26.86 5.76 -4.78
C LEU A 55 25.78 6.19 -5.77
N ASP A 56 25.90 5.76 -7.03
CA ASP A 56 24.91 6.00 -8.09
C ASP A 56 23.57 5.32 -7.76
N ALA A 57 23.60 4.05 -7.32
CA ALA A 57 22.39 3.34 -6.91
C ALA A 57 21.75 3.97 -5.66
N ALA A 58 22.56 4.46 -4.71
CA ALA A 58 22.06 5.16 -3.53
C ALA A 58 21.37 6.49 -3.90
N THR A 59 21.97 7.26 -4.82
CA THR A 59 21.43 8.53 -5.32
C THR A 59 20.15 8.30 -6.13
N GLU A 60 20.12 7.28 -6.99
CA GLU A 60 18.93 6.89 -7.75
C GLU A 60 17.78 6.47 -6.81
N ASN A 61 18.07 5.66 -5.80
CA ASN A 61 17.08 5.26 -4.80
C ASN A 61 16.58 6.45 -3.99
N ALA A 62 17.44 7.41 -3.62
CA ALA A 62 17.02 8.63 -2.93
C ALA A 62 16.06 9.47 -3.79
N GLY A 63 16.35 9.60 -5.10
CA GLY A 63 15.44 10.23 -6.06
C GLY A 63 14.08 9.55 -6.11
N LYS A 64 14.06 8.22 -6.29
CA LYS A 64 12.83 7.41 -6.29
C LYS A 64 12.04 7.54 -4.99
N ILE A 65 12.71 7.57 -3.83
CA ILE A 65 12.06 7.77 -2.53
C ILE A 65 11.39 9.14 -2.48
N SER A 66 12.05 10.20 -2.95
CA SER A 66 11.46 11.54 -3.01
C SER A 66 10.25 11.59 -3.95
N ASP A 67 10.33 10.96 -5.12
CA ASP A 67 9.22 10.90 -6.07
C ASP A 67 8.03 10.15 -5.50
N LEU A 68 8.27 9.00 -4.86
CA LEU A 68 7.22 8.23 -4.18
C LEU A 68 6.59 9.03 -3.03
N GLN A 69 7.36 9.79 -2.26
CA GLN A 69 6.82 10.66 -1.22
C GLN A 69 5.92 11.76 -1.79
N ASN A 70 6.28 12.35 -2.93
CA ASN A 70 5.46 13.34 -3.61
C ASN A 70 4.16 12.73 -4.13
N GLN A 71 4.23 11.56 -4.75
CA GLN A 71 3.05 10.81 -5.20
C GLN A 71 2.13 10.44 -4.05
N LEU A 72 2.68 10.07 -2.90
CA LEU A 72 1.90 9.72 -1.72
C LEU A 72 1.11 10.93 -1.19
N LYS A 73 1.73 12.10 -1.12
CA LYS A 73 1.04 13.35 -0.72
C LYS A 73 -0.06 13.73 -1.69
N GLU A 74 0.21 13.62 -2.99
CA GLU A 74 -0.80 13.88 -4.02
C GLU A 74 -1.98 12.90 -3.88
N ASN A 75 -1.70 11.62 -3.66
CA ASN A 75 -2.73 10.61 -3.45
C ASN A 75 -3.56 10.90 -2.19
N GLU A 76 -2.94 11.34 -1.10
CA GLU A 76 -3.64 11.76 0.12
C GLU A 76 -4.58 12.96 -0.13
N SER A 77 -4.14 13.93 -0.94
CA SER A 77 -4.98 15.04 -1.38
C SER A 77 -6.20 14.55 -2.17
N GLN A 78 -5.97 13.74 -3.20
CA GLN A 78 -7.04 13.17 -4.05
C GLN A 78 -8.04 12.34 -3.24
N ARG A 79 -7.57 11.55 -2.28
CA ARG A 79 -8.46 10.77 -1.39
C ARG A 79 -9.37 11.67 -0.56
N THR A 80 -8.86 12.81 -0.10
CA THR A 80 -9.63 13.78 0.67
C THR A 80 -10.72 14.41 -0.20
N GLU A 81 -10.38 14.81 -1.41
CA GLU A 81 -11.33 15.38 -2.38
C GLU A 81 -12.44 14.39 -2.76
N ILE A 82 -12.07 13.16 -3.13
CA ILE A 82 -13.02 12.10 -3.49
C ILE A 82 -13.97 11.81 -2.33
N THR A 83 -13.45 11.75 -1.10
CA THR A 83 -14.29 11.58 0.10
C THR A 83 -15.29 12.72 0.25
N GLY A 84 -14.87 13.96 -0.02
CA GLY A 84 -15.75 15.12 -0.07
C GLY A 84 -16.88 14.97 -1.08
N TYR A 85 -16.57 14.56 -2.31
CA TYR A 85 -17.57 14.31 -3.35
C TYR A 85 -18.56 13.21 -2.97
N ILE A 86 -18.09 12.12 -2.37
CA ILE A 86 -18.96 11.03 -1.89
C ILE A 86 -19.95 11.55 -0.85
N ASN A 87 -19.48 12.35 0.11
CA ASN A 87 -20.34 12.91 1.14
C ASN A 87 -21.39 13.86 0.56
N GLN A 88 -20.97 14.75 -0.35
CA GLN A 88 -21.88 15.67 -1.03
C GLN A 88 -22.95 14.92 -1.84
N HIS A 89 -22.56 13.91 -2.63
CA HIS A 89 -23.50 13.11 -3.41
C HIS A 89 -24.45 12.30 -2.52
N SER A 90 -23.97 11.78 -1.38
CA SER A 90 -24.80 11.07 -0.41
C SER A 90 -25.90 11.96 0.16
N ILE A 91 -25.56 13.22 0.51
CA ILE A 91 -26.54 14.21 0.98
C ILE A 91 -27.57 14.53 -0.11
N GLN A 92 -27.10 14.76 -1.35
CA GLN A 92 -28.00 15.02 -2.47
C GLN A 92 -28.95 13.85 -2.68
N LEU A 93 -28.44 12.63 -2.75
CA LEU A 93 -29.23 11.42 -2.93
C LEU A 93 -30.29 11.30 -1.83
N HIS A 94 -29.91 11.49 -0.57
CA HIS A 94 -30.84 11.44 0.55
C HIS A 94 -31.98 12.47 0.40
N ARG A 95 -31.64 13.71 0.02
CA ARG A 95 -32.64 14.76 -0.24
C ARG A 95 -33.61 14.38 -1.36
N TRP A 96 -33.10 13.80 -2.45
CA TRP A 96 -33.93 13.33 -3.55
C TRP A 96 -34.82 12.17 -3.16
N GLN A 97 -34.32 11.24 -2.33
CA GLN A 97 -35.10 10.14 -1.78
C GLN A 97 -36.27 10.64 -0.91
N LEU A 98 -36.02 11.60 -0.02
CA LEU A 98 -37.08 12.22 0.79
C LEU A 98 -38.14 12.89 -0.10
N ARG A 99 -37.70 13.66 -1.11
CA ARG A 99 -38.64 14.30 -2.05
C ARG A 99 -39.48 13.28 -2.79
N LEU A 100 -38.88 12.17 -3.22
CA LEU A 100 -39.59 11.08 -3.88
C LEU A 100 -40.63 10.45 -2.94
N GLN A 101 -40.30 10.26 -1.66
CA GLN A 101 -41.23 9.73 -0.66
C GLN A 101 -42.43 10.65 -0.49
N THR A 102 -42.22 11.95 -0.31
CA THR A 102 -43.31 12.94 -0.19
C THR A 102 -44.20 12.96 -1.44
N LEU A 103 -43.62 12.82 -2.63
CA LEU A 103 -44.39 12.75 -3.88
C LEU A 103 -45.24 11.49 -3.96
N LYS A 104 -44.72 10.34 -3.53
CA LYS A 104 -45.49 9.07 -3.47
C LYS A 104 -46.68 9.17 -2.51
N GLU A 105 -46.46 9.71 -1.31
CA GLU A 105 -47.54 9.92 -0.33
C GLU A 105 -48.61 10.87 -0.88
N ARG A 106 -48.21 11.94 -1.58
CA ARG A 106 -49.16 12.85 -2.21
C ARG A 106 -49.93 12.18 -3.35
N GLN A 107 -49.25 11.35 -4.16
CA GLN A 107 -49.89 10.60 -5.22
C GLN A 107 -50.98 9.68 -4.66
N GLU A 108 -50.68 8.90 -3.62
CA GLU A 108 -51.62 7.98 -2.98
C GLU A 108 -52.86 8.73 -2.43
N LYS A 109 -52.65 9.88 -1.79
CA LYS A 109 -53.75 10.75 -1.32
C LYS A 109 -54.65 11.20 -2.47
N LEU A 110 -54.06 11.69 -3.56
CA LEU A 110 -54.80 12.13 -4.74
C LEU A 110 -55.54 10.98 -5.42
N GLU A 111 -54.92 9.81 -5.52
CA GLU A 111 -55.56 8.60 -6.07
C GLU A 111 -56.77 8.19 -5.22
N THR A 112 -56.65 8.26 -3.90
CA THR A 112 -57.74 7.99 -2.95
C THR A 112 -58.86 9.01 -3.09
N GLU A 113 -58.55 10.30 -3.15
CA GLU A 113 -59.54 11.38 -3.37
C GLU A 113 -60.27 11.21 -4.71
N MET A 114 -59.54 10.90 -5.79
CA MET A 114 -60.14 10.62 -7.09
C MET A 114 -61.05 9.39 -7.06
N ALA A 115 -60.67 8.32 -6.35
CA ALA A 115 -61.50 7.13 -6.21
C ALA A 115 -62.79 7.44 -5.44
N ALA A 116 -62.72 8.24 -4.36
CA ALA A 116 -63.89 8.68 -3.60
C ALA A 116 -64.87 9.50 -4.46
N LEU A 117 -64.36 10.49 -5.22
CA LEU A 117 -65.19 11.31 -6.11
C LEU A 117 -65.85 10.51 -7.25
N LYS A 118 -65.13 9.54 -7.82
CA LYS A 118 -65.69 8.64 -8.84
C LYS A 118 -66.79 7.74 -8.26
N GLY A 119 -66.62 7.27 -7.03
CA GLY A 119 -67.63 6.48 -6.33
C GLY A 119 -68.90 7.29 -6.03
N SER A 120 -68.77 8.55 -5.61
CA SER A 120 -69.93 9.41 -5.32
C SER A 120 -70.74 9.83 -6.56
N ASN A 121 -70.13 9.85 -7.75
CA ASN A 121 -70.81 10.17 -9.00
C ASN A 121 -71.52 8.97 -9.65
N ALA A 122 -71.35 7.75 -9.12
CA ALA A 122 -71.95 6.52 -9.64
C ALA A 122 -73.20 6.06 -8.88
N GLN A 123 -73.70 6.88 -7.93
CA GLN A 123 -74.84 6.62 -7.05
C GLN A 123 -75.95 7.65 -7.32
#